data_AF-A0A1V5KTB3-F1
#
_entry.id   AF-A0A1V5KTB3-F1
#
_cell.length_a   1.000
_cell.length_b   1.000
_cell.length_c   1.000
_cell.angle_alpha   90.00
_cell.angle_beta   90.00
_cell.angle_gamma   90.00
#
_symmetry.space_group_name_H-M   'P 1'
#
loop_
_entity.id
_entity.type
_entity.pdbx_description
1 polymer ?
#
loop_
_entity_poly.entity_id
_entity_poly.type
_entity_poly.pdbx_seq_one_letter_code
_entity_poly.pdbx_strand_id
1 'polypeptide(L)'
;MKMKTSDLTDSLFEREMGKLLSDAQFFCARLSEHIAPCNVRPEGPFPLAVRLKPVWDYARGTGPRPRDMQGTIQSLCELLWSPIAGTNAIPASWWKQPLGYMSQLAWAREELDSGLTLTADQLALLGDCTRRWVQELCRSGEIPATSGRKNGLPEWHISPESARQWLEGRQK
;
A
#
# COMPACT_ATOMS: atom_id res chain seq x y z
N MET A 1 -2.53 -4.74 16.57
CA MET A 1 -2.94 -5.88 15.72
C MET A 1 -2.32 -5.67 14.34
N LYS A 2 -1.68 -6.70 13.74
CA LYS A 2 -1.09 -6.58 12.40
C LYS A 2 -2.18 -6.91 11.37
N MET A 3 -2.42 -6.02 10.41
CA MET A 3 -3.42 -6.21 9.36
C MET A 3 -2.97 -7.28 8.37
N LYS A 4 -3.93 -8.00 7.79
CA LYS A 4 -3.76 -9.05 6.78
C LYS A 4 -4.44 -8.66 5.48
N THR A 5 -4.08 -9.33 4.39
CA THR A 5 -4.71 -9.16 3.07
C THR A 5 -6.20 -9.48 3.14
N SER A 6 -6.60 -10.49 3.93
CA SER A 6 -8.01 -10.84 4.18
C SER A 6 -8.83 -9.73 4.84
N ASP A 7 -8.18 -8.78 5.52
CA ASP A 7 -8.87 -7.68 6.20
C ASP A 7 -9.26 -6.57 5.22
N LEU A 8 -8.73 -6.57 3.98
CA LEU A 8 -9.02 -5.58 2.94
C LEU A 8 -10.41 -5.80 2.29
N THR A 9 -11.47 -5.68 3.09
CA THR A 9 -12.86 -5.82 2.64
C THR A 9 -13.39 -4.55 1.96
N ASP A 10 -14.48 -4.68 1.21
CA ASP A 10 -15.16 -3.51 0.62
C ASP A 10 -15.77 -2.61 1.70
N SER A 11 -16.29 -3.20 2.78
CA SER A 11 -16.79 -2.45 3.93
C SER A 11 -15.69 -1.65 4.64
N LEU A 12 -14.47 -2.19 4.72
CA LEU A 12 -13.32 -1.47 5.24
C LEU A 12 -12.95 -0.31 4.31
N PHE A 13 -12.91 -0.55 3.00
CA PHE A 13 -12.65 0.50 2.01
C PHE A 13 -13.65 1.66 2.13
N GLU A 14 -14.95 1.36 2.16
CA GLU A 14 -16.01 2.36 2.31
C GLU A 14 -15.86 3.18 3.59
N ARG A 15 -15.53 2.53 4.71
CA ARG A 15 -15.28 3.20 5.98
C ARG A 15 -14.11 4.18 5.91
N GLU A 16 -13.00 3.78 5.30
CA GLU A 16 -11.83 4.66 5.16
C GLU A 16 -12.09 5.82 4.19
N MET A 17 -12.85 5.59 3.10
CA MET A 17 -13.28 6.67 2.21
C MET A 17 -14.23 7.64 2.91
N GLY A 18 -15.17 7.15 3.73
CA GLY A 18 -16.06 7.98 4.53
C GLY A 18 -15.31 8.82 5.56
N LYS A 19 -14.24 8.29 6.16
CA LYS A 19 -13.35 9.06 7.04
C LYS A 19 -12.64 10.17 6.29
N LEU A 20 -12.04 9.87 5.13
CA LEU A 20 -11.38 10.89 4.30
C LEU A 20 -12.34 12.00 3.88
N LEU A 21 -13.56 11.65 3.47
CA LEU A 21 -14.59 12.61 3.13
C LEU A 21 -14.95 13.49 4.33
N SER A 22 -15.13 12.90 5.51
CA SER A 22 -15.46 13.63 6.74
C SER A 22 -14.34 14.60 7.14
N ASP A 23 -13.09 14.14 7.08
CA ASP A 23 -11.91 14.98 7.37
C ASP A 23 -11.84 16.15 6.37
N ALA A 24 -12.02 15.87 5.07
CA ALA A 24 -12.04 16.89 4.03
C ALA A 24 -13.17 17.92 4.25
N GLN A 25 -14.39 17.46 4.55
CA GLN A 25 -15.53 18.33 4.85
C GLN A 25 -15.27 19.22 6.07
N PHE A 26 -14.68 18.66 7.14
CA PHE A 26 -14.31 19.41 8.33
C PHE A 26 -13.31 20.53 8.00
N PHE A 27 -12.25 20.24 7.25
CA PHE A 27 -11.28 21.26 6.86
C PHE A 27 -11.85 22.28 5.88
N CYS A 28 -12.67 21.86 4.90
CA CYS A 28 -13.36 22.77 4.01
C CYS A 28 -14.26 23.75 4.77
N ALA A 29 -15.06 23.28 5.73
CA ALA A 29 -15.88 24.14 6.57
C ALA A 29 -15.02 25.17 7.33
N ARG A 30 -13.95 24.70 7.98
CA ARG A 30 -13.03 25.57 8.73
C ARG A 30 -12.29 26.59 7.86
N LEU A 31 -11.94 26.23 6.62
CA LEU A 31 -11.21 27.10 5.70
C LEU A 31 -12.13 27.97 4.84
N SER A 32 -13.41 27.64 4.73
CA SER A 32 -14.38 28.41 3.93
C SER A 32 -14.56 29.85 4.43
N GLU A 33 -14.26 30.12 5.71
CA GLU A 33 -14.19 31.47 6.27
C GLU A 33 -13.02 32.31 5.73
N HIS A 34 -12.05 31.67 5.08
CA HIS A 34 -10.78 32.29 4.67
C HIS A 34 -10.43 32.08 3.19
N ILE A 35 -11.13 31.19 2.48
CA ILE A 35 -10.81 30.80 1.10
C ILE A 35 -12.09 30.68 0.29
N ALA A 36 -12.15 31.39 -0.84
CA ALA A 36 -13.25 31.27 -1.79
C ALA A 36 -13.24 29.86 -2.44
N PRO A 37 -14.41 29.19 -2.55
CA PRO A 37 -14.48 27.85 -3.13
C PRO A 37 -13.99 27.85 -4.58
N CYS A 38 -13.05 26.96 -4.89
CA CYS A 38 -12.61 26.71 -6.26
C CYS A 38 -13.64 25.82 -6.96
N ASN A 39 -14.20 26.28 -8.07
CA ASN A 39 -15.11 25.50 -8.89
C ASN A 39 -14.33 24.41 -9.65
N VAL A 40 -14.31 23.20 -9.10
CA VAL A 40 -13.79 22.02 -9.79
C VAL A 40 -14.97 21.27 -10.40
N ARG A 41 -14.87 20.87 -11.68
CA ARG A 41 -15.88 20.01 -12.29
C ARG A 41 -15.87 18.64 -11.60
N PRO A 42 -17.01 18.11 -11.13
CA PRO A 42 -17.04 16.83 -10.45
C PRO A 42 -16.80 15.69 -11.45
N GLU A 43 -15.73 14.90 -11.25
CA GLU A 43 -15.50 13.61 -11.96
C GLU A 43 -16.39 12.47 -11.39
N GLY A 44 -17.43 12.80 -10.63
CA GLY A 44 -18.30 11.86 -9.92
C GLY A 44 -18.41 12.15 -8.42
N PRO A 45 -19.18 11.35 -7.66
CA PRO A 45 -19.53 11.65 -6.27
C PRO A 45 -18.35 11.56 -5.29
N PHE A 46 -17.24 10.89 -5.64
CA PHE A 46 -15.99 10.94 -4.87
C PHE A 46 -14.79 10.48 -5.75
N PRO A 47 -14.17 11.38 -6.53
CA PRO A 47 -13.16 11.02 -7.54
C PRO A 47 -11.98 10.22 -7.00
N LEU A 48 -11.59 10.47 -5.74
CA LEU A 48 -10.49 9.75 -5.10
C LEU A 48 -10.84 8.27 -4.84
N ALA A 49 -12.05 7.92 -4.39
CA ALA A 49 -12.42 6.52 -4.20
C ALA A 49 -12.45 5.77 -5.53
N VAL A 50 -12.93 6.42 -6.61
CA VAL A 50 -12.96 5.83 -7.95
C VAL A 50 -11.53 5.47 -8.40
N ARG A 51 -10.54 6.30 -8.09
CA ARG A 51 -9.13 6.03 -8.43
C ARG A 51 -8.48 5.01 -7.49
N LEU A 52 -8.79 5.04 -6.19
CA LEU A 52 -8.21 4.14 -5.20
C LEU A 52 -8.77 2.72 -5.24
N LYS A 53 -10.03 2.54 -5.66
CA LYS A 53 -10.68 1.23 -5.66
C LYS A 53 -9.94 0.19 -6.52
N PRO A 54 -9.51 0.47 -7.75
CA PRO A 54 -8.66 -0.45 -8.51
C PRO A 54 -7.35 -0.82 -7.79
N VAL A 55 -6.71 0.14 -7.10
CA VAL A 55 -5.48 -0.13 -6.34
C VAL A 55 -5.78 -1.06 -5.16
N TRP A 56 -6.89 -0.83 -4.46
CA TRP A 56 -7.37 -1.70 -3.39
C TRP A 56 -7.64 -3.12 -3.88
N ASP A 57 -8.36 -3.26 -4.98
CA ASP A 57 -8.70 -4.56 -5.57
C ASP A 57 -7.47 -5.31 -6.06
N TYR A 58 -6.49 -4.60 -6.61
CA TYR A 58 -5.20 -5.16 -6.99
C TYR A 58 -4.38 -5.60 -5.78
N ALA A 59 -4.29 -4.78 -4.73
CA ALA A 59 -3.58 -5.12 -3.50
C ALA A 59 -4.13 -6.41 -2.86
N ARG A 60 -5.46 -6.56 -2.84
CA ARG A 60 -6.16 -7.77 -2.38
C ARG A 60 -5.96 -8.98 -3.32
N GLY A 61 -5.50 -8.76 -4.55
CA GLY A 61 -5.34 -9.81 -5.57
C GLY A 61 -6.63 -10.20 -6.29
N THR A 62 -7.68 -9.37 -6.20
CA THR A 62 -8.98 -9.58 -6.86
C THR A 62 -9.12 -8.83 -8.19
N GLY A 63 -8.25 -7.86 -8.45
CA GLY A 63 -8.31 -7.01 -9.65
C GLY A 63 -7.01 -7.03 -10.46
N PRO A 64 -7.06 -6.55 -11.72
CA PRO A 64 -5.86 -6.38 -12.54
C PRO A 64 -5.00 -5.22 -12.04
N ARG A 65 -3.75 -5.18 -12.48
CA ARG A 65 -2.83 -4.05 -12.24
C ARG A 65 -3.43 -2.73 -12.75
N PRO A 66 -3.59 -1.70 -11.90
CA PRO A 66 -4.06 -0.39 -12.31
C PRO A 66 -3.04 0.33 -13.19
N ARG A 67 -3.49 1.07 -14.22
CA ARG A 67 -2.60 1.80 -15.14
C ARG A 67 -1.76 2.87 -14.44
N ASP A 68 -2.36 3.61 -13.52
CA ASP A 68 -1.70 4.70 -12.79
C ASP A 68 -1.70 4.44 -11.27
N MET A 69 -1.19 3.27 -10.88
CA MET A 69 -1.11 2.88 -9.47
C MET A 69 -0.20 3.84 -8.68
N GLN A 70 0.98 4.15 -9.21
CA GLN A 70 1.97 5.00 -8.54
C GLN A 70 1.43 6.44 -8.37
N GLY A 71 0.87 7.03 -9.42
CA GLY A 71 0.29 8.38 -9.35
C GLY A 71 -0.91 8.45 -8.40
N THR A 72 -1.72 7.40 -8.35
CA THR A 72 -2.84 7.31 -7.41
C THR A 72 -2.37 7.27 -5.95
N ILE A 73 -1.40 6.40 -5.62
CA ILE A 73 -0.87 6.30 -4.25
C ILE A 73 -0.12 7.59 -3.86
N GLN A 74 0.66 8.17 -4.79
CA GLN A 74 1.33 9.44 -4.56
C GLN A 74 0.32 10.57 -4.27
N SER A 75 -0.73 10.67 -5.07
CA SER A 75 -1.81 11.66 -4.87
C SER A 75 -2.49 11.50 -3.51
N LEU A 76 -2.68 10.26 -3.04
CA LEU A 76 -3.20 9.99 -1.69
C LEU A 76 -2.23 10.49 -0.60
N CYS A 77 -0.93 10.19 -0.75
CA CYS A 77 0.08 10.65 0.19
C CYS A 77 0.18 12.19 0.22
N GLU A 78 0.12 12.82 -0.95
CA GLU A 78 0.12 14.28 -1.07
C GLU A 78 -1.14 14.89 -0.47
N LEU A 79 -2.32 14.30 -0.68
CA LEU A 79 -3.55 14.79 -0.06
C LEU A 79 -3.46 14.82 1.48
N LEU A 80 -2.81 13.82 2.07
CA LEU A 80 -2.79 13.62 3.52
C LEU A 80 -1.61 14.28 4.24
N TRP A 81 -0.46 14.40 3.57
CA TRP A 81 0.78 14.93 4.17
C TRP A 81 1.48 15.99 3.34
N SER A 82 0.95 16.38 2.17
CA SER A 82 1.51 17.54 1.48
C SER A 82 1.27 18.78 2.35
N PRO A 83 2.33 19.51 2.69
CA PRO A 83 2.20 20.68 3.53
C PRO A 83 1.47 21.81 2.82
N ILE A 84 0.60 22.52 3.57
CA ILE A 84 0.34 23.93 3.27
C ILE A 84 1.56 24.79 3.71
N ALA A 85 2.33 24.35 4.73
CA ALA A 85 3.64 24.94 5.15
C ALA A 85 4.40 24.07 6.20
N GLY A 86 4.97 22.90 5.86
CA GLY A 86 5.50 21.91 6.83
C GLY A 86 6.28 20.75 6.19
N THR A 87 6.71 19.75 6.97
CA THR A 87 7.66 18.70 6.53
C THR A 87 7.00 17.53 5.77
N ASN A 88 7.66 17.05 4.70
CA ASN A 88 7.22 15.99 3.78
C ASN A 88 7.21 14.55 4.38
N ALA A 89 7.32 14.39 5.70
CA ALA A 89 7.56 13.08 6.30
C ALA A 89 6.24 12.37 6.65
N ILE A 90 5.90 11.33 5.89
CA ILE A 90 4.78 10.44 6.20
C ILE A 90 5.08 9.70 7.52
N PRO A 91 4.22 9.78 8.55
CA PRO A 91 4.44 9.11 9.82
C PRO A 91 4.55 7.58 9.64
N ALA A 92 5.53 6.95 10.29
CA ALA A 92 5.72 5.50 10.19
C ALA A 92 4.50 4.68 10.65
N SER A 93 3.67 5.24 11.53
CA SER A 93 2.41 4.64 11.98
C SER A 93 1.34 4.59 10.89
N TRP A 94 1.39 5.48 9.90
CA TRP A 94 0.40 5.50 8.82
C TRP A 94 0.44 4.26 7.95
N TRP A 95 1.63 3.72 7.69
CA TRP A 95 1.82 2.47 6.95
C TRP A 95 1.14 1.26 7.60
N LYS A 96 0.75 1.37 8.87
CA LYS A 96 -0.02 0.34 9.59
C LYS A 96 -1.54 0.57 9.53
N GLN A 97 -1.99 1.72 9.02
CA GLN A 97 -3.40 2.01 8.77
C GLN A 97 -3.86 1.37 7.44
N PRO A 98 -5.16 1.18 7.23
CA PRO A 98 -5.64 0.40 6.09
C PRO A 98 -5.18 0.88 4.72
N LEU A 99 -5.25 2.18 4.46
CA LEU A 99 -4.81 2.75 3.17
C LEU A 99 -3.27 2.72 3.00
N GLY A 100 -2.53 2.90 4.09
CA GLY A 100 -1.07 2.78 4.07
C GLY A 100 -0.62 1.33 3.81
N TYR A 101 -1.24 0.38 4.49
CA TYR A 101 -0.98 -1.05 4.28
C TYR A 101 -1.37 -1.48 2.86
N MET A 102 -2.53 -1.05 2.36
CA MET A 102 -2.95 -1.30 0.97
C MET A 102 -1.91 -0.79 -0.03
N SER A 103 -1.36 0.41 0.20
CA SER A 103 -0.32 1.00 -0.65
C SER A 103 0.96 0.14 -0.67
N GLN A 104 1.41 -0.32 0.51
CA GLN A 104 2.58 -1.20 0.62
C GLN A 104 2.36 -2.55 -0.06
N LEU A 105 1.17 -3.12 0.10
CA LEU A 105 0.82 -4.40 -0.48
C LEU A 105 0.72 -4.30 -2.01
N ALA A 106 0.13 -3.22 -2.53
CA ALA A 106 0.06 -2.94 -3.96
C ALA A 106 1.47 -2.82 -4.57
N TRP A 107 2.40 -2.12 -3.90
CA TRP A 107 3.80 -2.03 -4.35
C TRP A 107 4.54 -3.36 -4.30
N ALA A 108 4.36 -4.15 -3.24
CA ALA A 108 4.98 -5.48 -3.15
C ALA A 108 4.49 -6.40 -4.28
N ARG A 109 3.19 -6.32 -4.60
CA ARG A 109 2.57 -7.10 -5.68
C ARG A 109 3.06 -6.67 -7.06
N GLU A 110 3.19 -5.36 -7.25
CA GLU A 110 3.75 -4.78 -8.47
C GLU A 110 5.19 -5.22 -8.74
N GLU A 111 6.03 -5.26 -7.71
CA GLU A 111 7.40 -5.76 -7.86
C GLU A 111 7.41 -7.23 -8.25
N LEU A 112 6.55 -8.05 -7.64
CA LEU A 112 6.38 -9.45 -8.00
C LEU A 112 5.92 -9.60 -9.46
N ASP A 113 4.88 -8.87 -9.87
CA ASP A 113 4.29 -8.96 -11.20
C ASP A 113 5.25 -8.43 -12.29
N SER A 114 6.10 -7.46 -11.94
CA SER A 114 7.14 -6.92 -12.83
C SER A 114 8.40 -7.79 -12.94
N GLY A 115 8.49 -8.89 -12.18
CA GLY A 115 9.66 -9.75 -12.18
C GLY A 115 10.88 -9.15 -11.47
N LEU A 116 10.66 -8.23 -10.53
CA LEU A 116 11.73 -7.66 -9.72
C LEU A 116 12.00 -8.54 -8.50
N THR A 117 13.18 -8.36 -7.90
CA THR A 117 13.55 -9.06 -6.66
C THR A 117 12.84 -8.47 -5.46
N LEU A 118 12.29 -9.34 -4.61
CA LEU A 118 11.59 -8.94 -3.41
C LEU A 118 12.52 -8.96 -2.19
N THR A 119 12.25 -8.05 -1.28
CA THR A 119 12.79 -8.06 0.08
C THR A 119 11.99 -9.01 0.97
N ALA A 120 12.59 -9.40 2.11
CA ALA A 120 11.90 -10.20 3.12
C ALA A 120 10.63 -9.49 3.68
N ASP A 121 10.60 -8.16 3.69
CA ASP A 121 9.42 -7.39 4.13
C ASP A 121 8.28 -7.48 3.12
N GLN A 122 8.57 -7.34 1.83
CA GLN A 122 7.57 -7.45 0.76
C GLN A 122 7.01 -8.85 0.66
N LEU A 123 7.86 -9.88 0.73
CA LEU A 123 7.36 -11.25 0.74
C LEU A 123 6.54 -11.55 2.00
N ALA A 124 6.93 -10.99 3.15
CA ALA A 124 6.16 -11.14 4.38
C ALA A 124 4.79 -10.46 4.31
N LEU A 125 4.69 -9.32 3.62
CA LEU A 125 3.44 -8.63 3.34
C LEU A 125 2.54 -9.51 2.46
N LEU A 126 3.05 -9.99 1.32
CA LEU A 126 2.29 -10.83 0.38
C LEU A 126 1.86 -12.17 0.98
N GLY A 127 2.68 -12.75 1.86
CA GLY A 127 2.42 -14.04 2.50
C GLY A 127 1.64 -13.96 3.83
N ASP A 128 1.14 -12.77 4.21
CA ASP A 128 0.43 -12.51 5.47
C ASP A 128 1.16 -13.06 6.71
N CYS A 129 2.46 -12.82 6.78
CA CYS A 129 3.32 -13.40 7.81
C CYS A 129 4.34 -12.40 8.37
N THR A 130 5.28 -12.85 9.18
CA THR A 130 6.29 -11.95 9.79
C THR A 130 7.57 -11.94 8.97
N ARG A 131 8.23 -10.76 8.88
CA ARG A 131 9.56 -10.63 8.28
C ARG A 131 10.55 -11.63 8.89
N ARG A 132 10.53 -11.77 10.21
CA ARG A 132 11.41 -12.69 10.94
C ARG A 132 11.27 -14.12 10.44
N TRP A 133 10.04 -14.59 10.27
CA TRP A 133 9.79 -15.94 9.75
C TRP A 133 10.31 -16.09 8.31
N VAL A 134 10.05 -15.13 7.43
CA VAL A 134 10.62 -15.15 6.06
C VAL A 134 12.15 -15.18 6.09
N GLN A 135 12.79 -14.41 6.98
CA GLN A 135 14.25 -14.44 7.14
C GLN A 135 14.77 -15.80 7.63
N GLU A 136 14.03 -16.50 8.49
CA GLU A 136 14.35 -17.85 8.94
C GLU A 136 14.22 -18.86 7.78
N LEU A 137 13.22 -18.72 6.92
CA LEU A 137 13.05 -19.52 5.70
C LEU A 137 14.17 -19.28 4.66
N CYS A 138 14.58 -18.03 4.46
CA CYS A 138 15.71 -17.72 3.59
C CYS A 138 17.02 -18.32 4.14
N ARG A 139 17.21 -18.28 5.47
CA ARG A 139 18.42 -18.81 6.12
C ARG A 139 18.50 -20.33 6.09
N SER A 140 17.37 -21.03 6.23
CA SER A 140 17.29 -22.48 6.15
C SER A 140 17.38 -23.01 4.71
N GLY A 141 17.19 -22.15 3.71
CA GLY A 141 17.19 -22.50 2.30
C GLY A 141 15.84 -22.98 1.77
N GLU A 142 14.79 -22.95 2.60
CA GLU A 142 13.40 -23.24 2.16
C GLU A 142 12.91 -22.23 1.11
N ILE A 143 13.36 -20.97 1.21
CA ILE A 143 13.18 -19.96 0.17
C ILE A 143 14.56 -19.64 -0.42
N PRO A 144 14.82 -19.99 -1.69
CA PRO A 144 16.06 -19.59 -2.36
C PRO A 144 16.18 -18.07 -2.41
N ALA A 145 17.23 -17.53 -1.77
CA ALA A 145 17.47 -16.10 -1.66
C ALA A 145 18.97 -15.80 -1.60
N THR A 146 19.36 -14.61 -2.03
CA THR A 146 20.74 -14.12 -1.89
C THR A 146 20.81 -13.07 -0.79
N SER A 147 21.83 -13.14 0.07
CA SER A 147 22.09 -12.10 1.05
C SER A 147 22.85 -10.95 0.38
N GLY A 148 22.28 -9.75 0.42
CA GLY A 148 22.90 -8.52 -0.05
C GLY A 148 23.00 -7.46 1.04
N ARG A 149 23.34 -6.24 0.62
CA ARG A 149 23.31 -5.06 1.47
C ARG A 149 22.53 -3.95 0.79
N LYS A 150 21.65 -3.29 1.55
CA LYS A 150 20.96 -2.07 1.14
C LYS A 150 21.20 -1.01 2.20
N ASN A 151 21.76 0.13 1.79
CA ASN A 151 22.15 1.22 2.70
C ASN A 151 23.05 0.73 3.87
N GLY A 152 23.92 -0.25 3.61
CA GLY A 152 24.83 -0.84 4.61
C GLY A 152 24.20 -1.89 5.53
N LEU A 153 22.88 -2.11 5.47
CA LEU A 153 22.18 -3.11 6.28
C LEU A 153 22.04 -4.43 5.51
N PRO A 154 22.16 -5.60 6.18
CA PRO A 154 21.90 -6.90 5.56
C PRO A 154 20.46 -7.01 5.08
N GLU A 155 20.27 -7.40 3.83
CA GLU A 155 18.95 -7.60 3.22
C GLU A 155 18.93 -8.91 2.43
N TRP A 156 17.79 -9.60 2.44
CA TRP A 156 17.59 -10.79 1.61
C TRP A 156 16.92 -10.36 0.31
N HIS A 157 17.46 -10.82 -0.82
CA HIS A 157 16.90 -10.65 -2.15
C HIS A 157 16.33 -11.98 -2.62
N ILE A 158 15.02 -12.01 -2.86
CA ILE A 158 14.27 -13.20 -3.22
C ILE A 158 13.82 -13.02 -4.66
N SER A 159 14.12 -14.00 -5.52
CA SER A 159 13.71 -13.92 -6.93
C SER A 159 12.19 -14.01 -7.06
N PRO A 160 11.58 -13.40 -8.08
CA PRO A 160 10.13 -13.47 -8.28
C PRO A 160 9.64 -14.91 -8.48
N GLU A 161 10.43 -15.80 -9.08
CA GLU A 161 10.09 -17.22 -9.24
C GLU A 161 9.98 -17.93 -7.88
N SER A 162 10.99 -17.78 -7.02
CA SER A 162 11.00 -18.36 -5.67
C SER A 162 9.86 -17.80 -4.82
N ALA A 163 9.61 -16.50 -4.93
CA ALA A 163 8.52 -15.84 -4.23
C ALA A 163 7.14 -16.40 -4.66
N ARG A 164 6.89 -16.52 -5.97
CA ARG A 164 5.63 -17.08 -6.49
C ARG A 164 5.43 -18.52 -6.05
N GLN A 165 6.44 -19.37 -6.23
CA GLN A 165 6.38 -20.79 -5.85
C GLN A 165 6.03 -20.95 -4.37
N TRP A 166 6.64 -20.14 -3.50
CA TRP A 166 6.36 -20.17 -2.08
C TRP A 166 4.95 -19.65 -1.73
N LEU A 167 4.51 -18.55 -2.35
CA LEU A 167 3.17 -17.99 -2.14
C LEU A 167 2.06 -18.96 -2.60
N GLU A 168 2.22 -19.58 -3.76
CA GLU A 168 1.29 -20.58 -4.30
C GLU A 168 1.22 -21.83 -3.41
N GLY A 169 2.37 -22.26 -2.86
CA GLY A 169 2.43 -23.38 -1.92
C GLY A 169 1.62 -23.17 -0.64
N ARG A 170 1.32 -21.92 -0.26
CA ARG A 170 0.54 -21.55 0.93
C ARG A 170 -0.96 -21.44 0.70
N GLN A 171 -1.39 -21.41 -0.56
CA GLN A 171 -2.81 -21.34 -0.94
C GLN A 171 -3.46 -22.73 -1.07
N LYS A 172 -2.67 -23.80 -0.94
CA LYS A 172 -3.13 -25.19 -0.84
C LYS A 172 -3.46 -25.56 0.61
#